data_AF-A0A1G6UHA1-F1
#
_entry.id   AF-A0A1G6UHA1-F1
#
_cell.length_a   1.000
_cell.length_b   1.000
_cell.length_c   1.000
_cell.angle_alpha   90.00
_cell.angle_beta   90.00
_cell.angle_gamma   90.00
#
_symmetry.space_group_name_H-M   'P 1'
#
loop_
_entity.id
_entity.type
_entity.pdbx_description
1 polymer ?
#
loop_
_entity_poly.entity_id
_entity_poly.type
_entity_poly.pdbx_seq_one_letter_code
_entity_poly.pdbx_strand_id
1 'polypeptide(L)'
;MRSALRRQPDLDLSDMLFRSKADWPKAVATLRKIYDCEMRRACRLALAHPGWRRWVERRINADPDCQAQAERELRRHGVGALIHRENGRLRVRCGA
;
A
#
# COMPACT_ATOMS: atom_id res chain seq x y z
N MET A 1 22.61 10.50 22.72
CA MET A 1 21.35 9.97 23.28
C MET A 1 20.49 9.47 22.13
N ARG A 2 20.32 8.15 22.01
CA ARG A 2 19.60 7.51 20.89
C ARG A 2 18.10 7.72 21.07
N SER A 3 17.48 8.46 20.17
CA SER A 3 16.03 8.62 20.09
C SER A 3 15.37 7.24 20.04
N ALA A 4 14.46 6.99 20.98
CA ALA A 4 13.60 5.83 20.98
C ALA A 4 12.77 5.86 19.69
N LEU A 5 13.15 5.04 18.71
CA LEU A 5 12.32 4.71 17.57
C LEU A 5 11.02 4.12 18.13
N ARG A 6 9.95 4.91 18.16
CA ARG A 6 8.59 4.41 18.31
C ARG A 6 8.42 3.34 17.22
N ARG A 7 8.55 2.07 17.58
CA ARG A 7 8.05 0.96 16.75
C ARG A 7 6.56 1.23 16.59
N GLN A 8 6.16 1.70 15.41
CA GLN A 8 4.74 1.78 15.09
C GLN A 8 4.25 0.33 14.95
N PRO A 9 3.31 -0.13 15.81
CA PRO A 9 2.82 -1.52 15.77
C PRO A 9 2.20 -1.90 14.42
N ASP A 10 1.81 -0.90 13.64
CA ASP A 10 1.26 -1.01 12.28
C ASP A 10 2.27 -1.56 11.26
N LEU A 11 3.55 -1.24 11.42
CA LEU A 11 4.62 -1.76 10.57
C LEU A 11 4.88 -3.24 10.85
N ASP A 12 4.72 -3.69 12.09
CA ASP A 12 5.06 -5.05 12.51
C ASP A 12 4.16 -6.10 11.84
N LEU A 13 2.84 -5.86 11.75
CA LEU A 13 1.93 -6.79 11.06
C LEU A 13 2.11 -6.74 9.53
N SER A 14 2.29 -5.54 8.96
CA SER A 14 2.51 -5.42 7.51
C SER A 14 3.82 -6.07 7.06
N ASP A 15 4.88 -5.97 7.87
CA ASP A 15 6.17 -6.63 7.63
C ASP A 15 6.04 -8.16 7.77
N MET A 16 5.34 -8.65 8.81
CA MET A 16 5.05 -10.08 8.96
C MET A 16 4.31 -10.66 7.75
N LEU A 17 3.25 -9.99 7.28
CA LEU A 17 2.48 -10.41 6.09
C LEU A 17 3.33 -10.41 4.82
N PHE A 18 4.23 -9.44 4.68
CA PHE A 18 5.16 -9.40 3.56
C PHE A 18 6.17 -10.57 3.61
N ARG A 19 6.79 -10.81 4.76
CA ARG A 19 7.79 -11.89 4.95
C ARG A 19 7.20 -13.28 4.78
N SER A 20 5.96 -13.47 5.19
CA SER A 20 5.20 -14.72 4.99
C SER A 20 4.73 -14.91 3.54
N LYS A 21 5.07 -13.98 2.63
CA LYS A 21 4.67 -14.01 1.21
C LYS A 21 3.16 -14.13 1.02
N ALA A 22 2.38 -13.48 1.89
CA ALA A 22 0.94 -13.40 1.67
C ALA A 22 0.64 -12.73 0.33
N ASP A 23 -0.48 -13.06 -0.31
CA ASP A 23 -0.95 -12.31 -1.47
C ASP A 23 -1.51 -10.95 -1.05
N TRP A 24 -1.42 -9.96 -1.95
CA TRP A 24 -1.88 -8.61 -1.68
C TRP A 24 -3.33 -8.52 -1.17
N PRO A 25 -4.33 -9.17 -1.79
CA PRO A 25 -5.71 -9.12 -1.28
C PRO A 25 -5.84 -9.67 0.14
N LYS A 26 -5.10 -10.74 0.46
CA LYS A 26 -5.09 -11.36 1.80
C LYS A 26 -4.41 -10.46 2.83
N ALA A 27 -3.33 -9.80 2.45
CA ALA A 27 -2.64 -8.85 3.32
C ALA A 27 -3.56 -7.67 3.68
N VAL A 28 -4.19 -7.05 2.68
CA VAL A 28 -5.12 -5.94 2.89
C VAL A 28 -6.35 -6.38 3.69
N ALA A 29 -6.94 -7.55 3.40
CA ALA A 29 -8.08 -8.07 4.15
C ALA A 29 -7.73 -8.35 5.62
N THR A 30 -6.54 -8.91 5.87
CA THR A 30 -6.04 -9.14 7.24
C THR A 30 -5.89 -7.82 7.99
N LEU A 31 -5.22 -6.83 7.39
CA LEU A 31 -5.05 -5.50 8.00
C LEU A 31 -6.41 -4.85 8.27
N ARG A 32 -7.35 -4.93 7.32
CA ARG A 32 -8.71 -4.40 7.46
C ARG A 32 -9.43 -4.99 8.67
N LYS A 33 -9.33 -6.31 8.85
CA LYS A 33 -9.97 -7.04 9.95
C LYS A 33 -9.30 -6.77 11.29
N ILE A 34 -7.97 -6.78 11.35
CA ILE A 34 -7.22 -6.62 12.60
C ILE A 34 -7.31 -5.18 13.13
N TYR A 35 -7.21 -4.19 12.25
CA TYR A 35 -7.28 -2.78 12.63
C TYR A 35 -8.71 -2.20 12.59
N ASP A 36 -9.71 -3.05 12.37
CA ASP A 36 -11.14 -2.69 12.19
C ASP A 36 -11.32 -1.37 11.43
N CYS A 37 -10.82 -1.33 10.20
CA CYS A 37 -10.76 -0.11 9.41
C CYS A 37 -11.38 -0.26 8.03
N GLU A 38 -11.59 0.87 7.36
CA GLU A 38 -12.04 0.86 5.97
C GLU A 38 -10.94 0.35 5.03
N MET A 39 -11.36 -0.13 3.85
CA MET A 39 -10.44 -0.68 2.83
C MET A 39 -9.30 0.27 2.48
N ARG A 40 -9.58 1.57 2.34
CA ARG A 40 -8.58 2.57 1.99
C ARG A 40 -7.52 2.74 3.07
N ARG A 41 -7.92 2.70 4.34
CA ARG A 41 -6.99 2.76 5.48
C ARG A 41 -6.14 1.50 5.54
N ALA A 42 -6.72 0.32 5.33
CA ALA A 42 -5.96 -0.93 5.24
C ALA A 42 -4.91 -0.92 4.12
N CYS A 43 -5.25 -0.39 2.93
CA CYS A 43 -4.29 -0.20 1.84
C CYS A 43 -3.15 0.75 2.24
N ARG A 44 -3.43 1.87 2.94
CA ARG A 44 -2.37 2.76 3.44
C ARG A 44 -1.43 2.06 4.40
N LEU A 45 -1.97 1.27 5.33
CA LEU A 45 -1.17 0.50 6.29
C LEU A 45 -0.25 -0.48 5.56
N ALA A 46 -0.77 -1.22 4.57
CA ALA A 46 0.05 -2.11 3.75
C ALA A 46 1.14 -1.36 2.97
N LEU A 47 0.78 -0.22 2.37
CA LEU A 47 1.68 0.60 1.56
C LEU A 47 2.68 1.41 2.40
N ALA A 48 2.55 1.49 3.73
CA ALA A 48 3.61 2.02 4.57
C ALA A 48 4.90 1.19 4.41
N HIS A 49 4.75 -0.14 4.23
CA HIS A 49 5.86 -1.06 4.04
C HIS A 49 6.49 -0.93 2.62
N PRO A 50 7.81 -0.70 2.51
CA PRO A 50 8.46 -0.47 1.22
C PRO A 50 8.43 -1.68 0.28
N GLY A 51 8.41 -2.89 0.83
CA GLY A 51 8.28 -4.12 0.03
C GLY A 51 6.93 -4.21 -0.68
N TRP A 52 5.85 -3.85 0.01
CA TRP A 52 4.51 -3.82 -0.56
C TRP A 52 4.38 -2.73 -1.61
N ARG A 53 4.95 -1.54 -1.37
CA ARG A 53 4.99 -0.47 -2.38
C ARG A 53 5.62 -0.93 -3.68
N ARG A 54 6.83 -1.50 -3.61
CA ARG A 54 7.55 -2.00 -4.78
C ARG A 54 6.76 -3.10 -5.51
N TRP A 55 6.11 -3.98 -4.75
CA TRP A 55 5.29 -5.04 -5.32
C TRP A 55 4.08 -4.46 -6.07
N VAL A 56 3.33 -3.54 -5.44
CA VAL A 56 2.15 -2.90 -6.03
C VAL A 56 2.55 -2.09 -7.26
N GLU A 57 3.61 -1.27 -7.17
CA GLU A 57 4.12 -0.52 -8.31
C GLU A 57 4.49 -1.42 -9.49
N ARG A 58 5.11 -2.57 -9.24
CA ARG A 58 5.40 -3.54 -10.31
C ARG A 58 4.11 -4.05 -10.95
N ARG A 59 3.10 -4.41 -10.14
CA ARG A 59 1.84 -4.97 -10.65
C ARG A 59 1.03 -3.95 -11.43
N ILE A 60 0.83 -2.73 -10.91
CA ILE A 60 0.03 -1.69 -11.60
C ILE A 60 0.67 -1.17 -12.89
N ASN A 61 1.97 -1.38 -13.12
CA ASN A 61 2.64 -1.01 -14.37
C ASN A 61 2.84 -2.19 -15.33
N ALA A 62 2.63 -3.44 -14.90
CA ALA A 62 2.87 -4.63 -15.73
C ALA A 62 1.58 -5.37 -16.11
N ASP A 63 0.53 -5.24 -15.29
CA ASP A 63 -0.74 -5.97 -15.44
C ASP A 63 -1.86 -4.97 -15.80
N PRO A 64 -2.50 -5.09 -16.98
CA PRO A 64 -3.51 -4.14 -17.45
C PRO A 64 -4.72 -4.00 -16.52
N ASP A 65 -5.15 -5.06 -15.85
CA ASP A 65 -6.28 -5.02 -14.93
C ASP A 65 -5.91 -4.24 -13.66
N CYS A 66 -4.69 -4.47 -13.16
CA CYS A 66 -4.13 -3.69 -12.05
C CYS A 66 -3.95 -2.21 -12.44
N GLN A 67 -3.53 -1.94 -13.67
CA GLN A 67 -3.40 -0.58 -14.19
C GLN A 67 -4.77 0.12 -14.27
N ALA A 68 -5.80 -0.54 -14.81
CA ALA A 68 -7.14 0.02 -14.91
C ALA A 68 -7.73 0.35 -13.54
N GLN A 69 -7.49 -0.51 -12.55
CA GLN A 69 -7.91 -0.25 -11.17
C GLN A 69 -7.16 0.93 -10.55
N ALA A 70 -5.85 1.04 -10.78
CA ALA A 70 -5.05 2.18 -10.36
C ALA A 70 -5.54 3.49 -11.03
N GLU A 71 -5.83 3.48 -12.31
CA GLU A 71 -6.40 4.66 -12.98
C GLU A 71 -7.77 5.04 -12.45
N ARG A 72 -8.60 4.06 -12.08
CA ARG A 72 -9.90 4.32 -11.43
C ARG A 72 -9.72 5.00 -10.07
N GLU A 73 -8.74 4.56 -9.29
CA GLU A 73 -8.38 5.20 -8.01
C GLU A 73 -7.93 6.65 -8.21
N LEU A 74 -7.10 6.92 -9.23
CA LEU A 74 -6.71 8.28 -9.60
C LEU A 74 -7.91 9.14 -10.00
N ARG A 75 -8.82 8.62 -10.82
CA ARG A 75 -10.04 9.33 -11.23
C ARG A 75 -10.97 9.62 -10.06
N ARG A 76 -11.11 8.69 -9.13
CA ARG A 76 -12.02 8.81 -7.98
C ARG A 76 -11.51 9.77 -6.90
N HIS A 77 -10.21 9.74 -6.64
CA HIS A 77 -9.63 10.44 -5.48
C HIS A 77 -8.71 11.61 -5.83
N GLY A 78 -8.32 11.76 -7.11
CA GLY A 78 -7.48 12.87 -7.59
C GLY A 78 -6.21 13.03 -6.76
N VAL A 79 -6.02 14.22 -6.17
CA VAL A 79 -4.86 14.55 -5.32
C VAL A 79 -4.82 13.70 -4.05
N GLY A 80 -5.95 13.13 -3.60
CA GLY A 80 -6.01 12.23 -2.45
C GLY A 80 -5.71 10.76 -2.77
N ALA A 81 -5.50 10.39 -4.04
CA ALA A 81 -5.26 9.00 -4.42
C ALA A 81 -3.98 8.44 -3.75
N LEU A 82 -3.98 7.14 -3.45
CA LEU A 82 -2.81 6.46 -2.88
C LEU A 82 -1.66 6.30 -3.89
N ILE A 83 -1.91 6.65 -5.13
CA ILE A 83 -1.00 6.54 -6.25
C ILE A 83 -0.98 7.87 -7.01
N HIS A 84 0.05 8.07 -7.82
CA HIS A 84 0.20 9.22 -8.70
C HIS A 84 0.91 8.79 -9.99
N ARG A 85 0.83 9.64 -11.01
CA ARG A 85 1.63 9.47 -12.22
C ARG A 85 2.94 10.23 -12.06
N GLU A 86 4.03 9.56 -12.38
CA GLU A 86 5.39 10.12 -12.40
C GLU A 86 6.13 9.55 -13.62
N ASN A 87 6.64 10.41 -14.50
CA ASN A 87 7.40 10.02 -15.70
C ASN A 87 6.69 8.95 -16.56
N GLY A 88 5.37 9.09 -16.74
CA GLY A 88 4.56 8.14 -17.52
C GLY A 88 4.26 6.82 -16.82
N ARG A 89 4.72 6.61 -15.57
CA ARG A 89 4.47 5.41 -14.77
C ARG A 89 3.59 5.71 -13.57
N LEU A 90 2.90 4.68 -13.08
CA LEU A 90 2.10 4.75 -11.86
C LEU A 90 3.00 4.45 -10.65
N ARG A 91 2.97 5.31 -9.65
CA ARG A 91 3.78 5.22 -8.42
C ARG A 91 2.92 5.32 -7.19
N VAL A 92 3.28 4.61 -6.13
CA VAL A 92 2.60 4.74 -4.84
C VAL A 92 3.05 6.02 -4.16
N ARG A 93 2.11 6.80 -3.64
CA ARG A 93 2.44 7.96 -2.81
C ARG A 93 2.98 7.46 -1.47
N CYS A 94 4.19 7.87 -1.15
CA CYS A 94 4.71 7.73 0.19
C CYS A 94 4.00 8.79 1.05
N GLY A 95 3.16 8.37 1.99
CA GLY A 95 2.67 9.27 3.03
C GLY A 95 3.86 9.70 3.88
N ALA A 96 4.13 11.00 3.92
CA ALA A 96 4.91 11.63 4.98
C ALA A 96 4.08 11.66 6.27
#